data_AF-A0A6I7Q9D0-F1
#
_entry.id   AF-A0A6I7Q9D0-F1
#
_cell.length_a   1.000
_cell.length_b   1.000
_cell.length_c   1.000
_cell.angle_alpha   90.00
_cell.angle_beta   90.00
_cell.angle_gamma   90.00
#
_symmetry.space_group_name_H-M   'P 1'
#
loop_
_entity.id
_entity.type
_entity.pdbx_description
1 polymer ?
#
loop_
_entity_poly.entity_id
_entity_poly.type
_entity_poly.pdbx_seq_one_letter_code
_entity_poly.pdbx_strand_id
1 'polypeptide(L)' 'MKEITLKVPDHKIDFVLELIEQLGLEFAEDTEIPEEHKEIVRERIRTSDPEKLIPWSEARKQLEFKSKRSSRSLLYGLF' A
#
# COMPACT_ATOMS: atom_id res chain seq x y z
N MET A 1 -25.49 8.44 24.33
CA MET A 1 -25.33 7.84 22.98
C MET A 1 -25.07 6.35 23.17
N LYS A 2 -25.48 5.49 22.23
CA LYS A 2 -25.32 4.04 22.32
C LYS A 2 -24.42 3.57 21.18
N GLU A 3 -23.39 2.82 21.50
CA GLU A 3 -22.47 2.22 20.54
C GLU A 3 -22.83 0.74 20.40
N ILE A 4 -22.84 0.23 19.17
CA ILE A 4 -23.21 -1.14 18.84
C ILE A 4 -22.07 -1.77 18.04
N THR A 5 -21.45 -2.81 18.59
CA THR A 5 -20.45 -3.60 17.88
C THR A 5 -21.13 -4.80 17.22
N LEU A 6 -20.96 -4.95 15.91
CA LEU A 6 -21.57 -6.03 15.12
C LEU A 6 -20.49 -7.00 14.66
N LYS A 7 -20.65 -8.30 14.95
CA LYS A 7 -19.82 -9.37 14.37
C LYS A 7 -20.50 -9.89 13.12
N VAL A 8 -19.85 -9.70 11.98
CA VAL A 8 -20.37 -10.07 10.67
C VAL A 8 -19.48 -11.14 10.05
N PRO A 9 -20.03 -12.18 9.40
CA PRO A 9 -19.23 -13.07 8.57
C PRO A 9 -18.56 -12.31 7.42
N ASP A 10 -17.30 -12.61 7.12
CA ASP A 10 -16.49 -11.89 6.12
C ASP A 10 -17.20 -11.73 4.77
N HIS A 11 -17.85 -12.80 4.29
CA HIS A 11 -18.60 -12.81 3.02
C HIS A 11 -19.85 -11.92 3.00
N LYS A 12 -20.23 -11.29 4.11
CA LYS A 12 -21.38 -10.39 4.23
C LYS A 12 -20.98 -8.97 4.63
N ILE A 13 -19.68 -8.68 4.75
CA ILE A 13 -19.20 -7.35 5.14
C ILE A 13 -19.71 -6.29 4.15
N ASP A 14 -19.56 -6.53 2.85
CA ASP A 14 -19.97 -5.58 1.80
C ASP A 14 -21.46 -5.22 1.90
N PHE A 15 -22.32 -6.22 2.11
CA PHE A 15 -23.76 -6.01 2.28
C PHE A 15 -24.09 -5.19 3.53
N VAL A 16 -23.38 -5.43 4.63
CA VAL A 16 -23.63 -4.72 5.89
C VAL A 16 -23.12 -3.28 5.81
N LEU A 17 -21.98 -3.03 5.16
CA LEU A 17 -21.47 -1.68 4.94
C LEU A 17 -22.42 -0.85 4.08
N GLU A 18 -22.96 -1.43 3.01
CA GLU A 18 -23.96 -0.77 2.17
C GLU A 18 -25.22 -0.39 2.95
N LEU A 19 -25.68 -1.28 3.85
CA LEU A 19 -26.83 -1.01 4.71
C LEU A 19 -26.55 0.09 5.76
N ILE A 20 -25.35 0.10 6.35
CA ILE A 20 -24.91 1.15 7.28
C ILE A 20 -24.87 2.52 6.57
N GLU A 21 -24.34 2.55 5.35
CA GLU A 21 -24.29 3.77 4.51
C GLU A 21 -25.71 4.26 4.17
N GLN A 22 -26.62 3.37 3.76
CA GLN A 22 -28.02 3.72 3.48
C GLN A 22 -28.78 4.28 4.69
N LEU A 23 -28.41 3.84 5.90
CA LEU A 23 -28.99 4.32 7.15
C LEU A 23 -28.35 5.63 7.63
N GLY A 24 -27.32 6.14 6.94
CA GLY A 24 -26.59 7.35 7.32
C GLY A 24 -25.80 7.19 8.63
N LEU A 25 -25.38 5.97 8.94
CA LEU A 25 -24.60 5.65 10.13
C LEU A 25 -23.11 5.71 9.82
N GLU A 26 -22.33 6.26 10.74
CA GLU A 26 -20.88 6.26 10.64
C GLU A 26 -20.32 4.93 11.15
N PHE A 27 -19.40 4.33 10.40
CA PHE A 27 -18.62 3.19 10.86
C PHE A 27 -17.16 3.61 11.05
N ALA A 28 -16.57 3.16 12.15
CA ALA A 28 -15.13 3.26 12.37
C ALA A 28 -14.51 1.92 11.95
N GLU A 29 -13.70 1.94 10.89
CA GLU A 29 -12.90 0.79 10.52
C GLU A 29 -11.64 0.77 11.39
N ASP A 30 -11.73 0.13 12.56
CA ASP A 30 -10.52 -0.27 13.27
C ASP A 30 -9.92 -1.45 12.50
N THR A 31 -9.07 -1.16 11.51
CA THR A 31 -8.27 -2.19 10.85
C THR A 31 -7.27 -2.74 11.88
N GLU A 32 -7.65 -3.80 12.58
CA GLU A 32 -6.75 -4.50 13.49
C GLU A 32 -5.67 -5.20 12.65
N ILE A 33 -4.52 -4.54 12.47
CA ILE A 33 -3.38 -5.13 11.76
C ILE A 33 -2.94 -6.38 12.55
N PRO A 34 -2.94 -7.57 11.95
CA PRO A 34 -2.48 -8.80 12.60
C PRO A 34 -1.05 -8.65 13.12
N GLU A 35 -0.77 -9.19 14.30
CA GLU A 35 0.55 -9.03 14.96
C GLU A 35 1.70 -9.61 14.12
N GLU A 36 1.44 -10.69 13.37
CA GLU A 36 2.39 -11.29 12.43
C GLU A 36 2.88 -10.28 11.38
N HIS A 37 1.98 -9.45 10.84
CA HIS A 37 2.34 -8.41 9.88
C HIS A 37 3.13 -7.27 10.52
N LYS A 38 2.86 -6.95 11.79
CA LYS A 38 3.64 -5.96 12.54
C LYS A 38 5.05 -6.46 12.82
N GLU A 39 5.22 -7.75 13.12
CA GLU A 39 6.52 -8.34 13.41
C GLU A 39 7.45 -8.30 12.19
N ILE A 40 6.92 -8.57 10.98
CA ILE A 40 7.68 -8.42 9.73
C ILE A 40 8.20 -6.99 9.55
N VAL A 41 7.38 -5.97 9.85
CA VAL A 41 7.79 -4.57 9.76
C VAL A 41 8.84 -4.23 10.81
N ARG A 42 8.68 -4.72 12.06
CA ARG A 42 9.66 -4.52 13.14
C ARG A 42 11.01 -5.15 12.81
N GLU A 43 11.03 -6.37 12.27
CA GLU A 43 12.26 -7.05 11.86
C GLU A 43 12.98 -6.32 10.72
N ARG A 44 12.22 -5.76 9.76
CA ARG A 44 12.80 -4.93 8.70
C ARG A 44 13.42 -3.65 9.24
N ILE A 45 12.78 -3.00 10.20
CA ILE A 45 13.35 -1.80 10.86
C ILE A 45 14.63 -2.18 11.61
N ARG A 46 14.64 -3.28 12.38
CA ARG A 46 15.82 -3.76 13.11
C ARG A 46 16.99 -4.11 12.19
N THR A 47 16.70 -4.73 11.05
CA THR A 47 17.72 -5.19 10.10
C THR A 47 18.12 -4.09 9.09
N SER A 48 17.39 -2.96 9.09
CA SER A 48 17.70 -1.86 8.18
C SER A 48 19.02 -1.20 8.57
N ASP A 49 19.85 -0.96 7.56
CA ASP A 49 21.12 -0.26 7.72
C ASP A 49 20.88 1.25 7.73
N PRO A 50 21.05 1.94 8.88
CA PRO A 50 20.76 3.36 9.01
C PRO A 50 21.62 4.24 8.11
N GLU A 51 22.83 3.78 7.75
CA GLU A 51 23.75 4.53 6.89
C GLU A 51 23.30 4.56 5.42
N LYS A 52 22.44 3.62 5.03
CA LYS A 52 21.87 3.53 3.67
C LYS A 52 20.52 4.23 3.53
N LEU A 53 20.00 4.82 4.61
CA LEU A 53 18.75 5.56 4.58
C LEU A 53 18.97 6.92 3.91
N ILE A 54 18.41 7.07 2.70
CA ILE A 54 18.44 8.31 1.95
C ILE A 54 17.14 9.10 2.13
N PRO A 55 17.18 10.44 2.09
CA PRO A 55 15.98 11.25 2.07
C PRO A 55 15.05 10.86 0.90
N TRP A 56 13.74 10.96 1.14
CA TRP A 56 12.72 10.62 0.13
C TRP A 56 12.89 11.39 -1.19
N SER A 57 13.34 12.64 -1.13
CA SER A 57 13.63 13.48 -2.30
C SER A 57 14.72 12.90 -3.21
N GLU A 58 15.67 12.15 -2.65
CA GLU A 58 16.74 11.47 -3.38
C GLU A 58 16.29 10.09 -3.86
N ALA A 59 15.58 9.34 -3.02
CA ALA A 59 15.00 8.05 -3.38
C ALA A 59 14.07 8.18 -4.59
N ARG A 60 13.21 9.21 -4.62
CA ARG A 60 12.27 9.47 -5.70
C ARG A 60 12.94 9.60 -7.07
N LYS A 61 14.13 10.20 -7.14
CA LYS A 61 14.88 10.38 -8.39
C LYS A 61 15.36 9.04 -8.98
N GLN A 62 15.60 8.05 -8.12
CA GLN A 62 16.03 6.69 -8.55
C GLN A 62 14.86 5.83 -9.01
N LEU A 63 13.64 6.17 -8.58
CA LEU A 63 12.40 5.47 -8.95
C LEU A 63 11.80 5.97 -10.27
N GLU A 64 12.37 7.02 -10.88
CA GLU A 64 11.95 7.45 -12.21
C GLU A 64 12.29 6.36 -13.24
N PHE A 65 11.26 5.60 -13.61
CA PHE A 65 11.35 4.52 -14.57
C PHE A 65 11.99 5.01 -15.87
N LYS A 66 12.98 4.24 -16.35
CA LYS A 66 13.57 4.41 -17.67
C LYS A 66 12.46 4.28 -18.71
N SER A 67 11.89 5.40 -19.16
CA SER A 67 10.95 5.39 -20.26
C SER A 67 11.63 4.73 -21.45
N LYS A 68 10.94 3.74 -22.01
CA LYS A 68 11.44 2.78 -22.98
C LYS A 68 11.82 3.53 -24.28
N ARG A 69 13.06 4.01 -24.41
CA ARG A 69 13.62 4.39 -25.72
C ARG A 69 13.98 3.11 -26.48
N SER A 70 12.95 2.38 -26.91
CA SER A 70 13.05 1.33 -27.92
C SER A 70 12.49 1.89 -29.21
N SER A 71 13.37 2.43 -30.06
CA SER A 71 13.24 2.38 -31.53
C SER A 71 14.51 2.90 -32.20
N ARG A 72 15.27 1.94 -32.75
CA ARG A 72 16.09 2.03 -33.97
C ARG A 72 17.34 2.92 -33.92
N SER A 73 18.37 2.46 -33.23
CA SER A 73 19.69 2.39 -33.90
C SER A 73 19.84 0.97 -34.45
N LEU A 74 20.66 0.80 -35.49
CA LEU A 74 20.76 -0.35 -36.39
C LEU A 74 19.78 -0.28 -37.56
N LEU A 75 20.14 0.49 -38.60
CA LEU A 75 20.47 -0.09 -39.91
C LEU A 75 21.34 0.91 -40.70
N TYR A 76 22.57 0.46 -40.97
CA TYR A 76 23.58 0.94 -41.92
C TYR A 76 24.41 2.17 -41.58
N GLY A 77 25.59 1.88 -41.03
CA GLY A 77 26.79 2.67 -41.25
C GLY A 77 27.33 2.48 -42.66
N LEU A 78 28.05 3.52 -43.11
CA LEU A 78 29.09 3.52 -44.14
C LEU A 78 29.14 2.31 -45.06
N PHE A 79 28.54 2.46 -46.25
CA PHE A 79 29.19 2.23 -47.54
C PHE A 79 28.60 3.21 -48.54
#